data_AF-A0A2D7JSE7-F1
#
_entry.id   AF-A0A2D7JSE7-F1
#
_cell.length_a   1.000
_cell.length_b   1.000
_cell.length_c   1.000
_cell.angle_alpha   90.00
_cell.angle_beta   90.00
_cell.angle_gamma   90.00
#
_symmetry.space_group_name_H-M   'P 1'
#
loop_
_entity.id
_entity.type
_entity.pdbx_description
1 polymer ?
#
loop_
_entity_poly.entity_id
_entity_poly.type
_entity_poly.pdbx_seq_one_letter_code
_entity_poly.pdbx_strand_id
1 'polypeptide(L)'
;MFRPLMAWGTQWSFDRLRLWVETGQSPESLLRKWMLQQTVRAAFFSILTLFTLNLFGTPTPFDLYNPSSSQTGFGSTALHVALVFLSAASLLFFSERWEGWAVAITTLAGLGFDAAQWGQHAWFILAISSLGLISGLFAHRLPAAKRGRPTEQRRRIPGGGVLPELVDNESATHPTPFFQLLEHQKDALHPTIAHHFLTPGRHKWAGEMDIVERPKGLVGLVTGPFLHAGALMQAIFPNTGTNIPFELDHEAWTDRHGQLRMRWLRRFYFPSSRKDDPPVVRRFDAHMFHRPRDPYIVDDLGSTGILRVRLTPSIRADGGISIRSSHPSLRLFGGRLLIPLPGFLTPQARIEEWPLDKDDPNSNLGIDVDVRLWGVGSILHYRGWHGPLNDESE
;
A
#
# COMPACT_ATOMS: atom_id res chain seq x y z
N MET A 1 13.48 -9.58 22.58
CA MET A 1 14.30 -8.95 21.51
C MET A 1 14.74 -9.90 20.39
N PHE A 2 14.96 -11.19 20.62
CA PHE A 2 15.51 -12.10 19.58
C PHE A 2 14.53 -12.63 18.51
N ARG A 3 13.21 -12.57 18.73
CA ARG A 3 12.21 -13.13 17.80
C ARG A 3 12.16 -12.48 16.40
N PRO A 4 12.24 -11.15 16.23
CA PRO A 4 12.32 -10.55 14.88
C PRO A 4 13.64 -10.89 14.17
N LEU A 5 14.75 -10.98 14.91
CA LEU A 5 16.06 -11.34 14.37
C LEU A 5 16.11 -12.80 13.89
N MET A 6 15.45 -13.70 14.63
CA MET A 6 15.28 -15.11 14.24
C MET A 6 14.33 -15.28 13.06
N ALA A 7 13.23 -14.52 12.97
CA ALA A 7 12.31 -14.54 11.83
C ALA A 7 12.97 -14.01 10.55
N TRP A 8 13.77 -12.95 10.67
CA TRP A 8 14.58 -12.40 9.58
C TRP A 8 15.66 -13.41 9.14
N GLY A 9 16.36 -14.03 10.10
CA GLY A 9 17.35 -15.07 9.82
C GLY A 9 16.77 -16.32 9.16
N THR A 10 15.56 -16.73 9.52
CA THR A 10 14.90 -17.92 8.93
C THR A 10 14.33 -17.65 7.55
N GLN A 11 13.66 -16.51 7.32
CA GLN A 11 13.21 -16.16 5.97
C GLN A 11 14.39 -16.07 5.00
N TRP A 12 15.51 -15.53 5.47
CA TRP A 12 16.72 -15.39 4.67
C TRP A 12 17.48 -16.71 4.44
N SER A 13 17.46 -17.63 5.42
CA SER A 13 18.03 -18.98 5.23
C SER A 13 17.22 -19.82 4.25
N PHE A 14 15.88 -19.74 4.31
CA PHE A 14 15.01 -20.52 3.43
C PHE A 14 15.01 -20.03 1.99
N ASP A 15 15.11 -18.72 1.76
CA ASP A 15 15.16 -18.18 0.39
C ASP A 15 16.45 -18.59 -0.34
N ARG A 16 17.55 -18.75 0.39
CA ARG A 16 18.81 -19.26 -0.17
C ARG A 16 18.80 -20.75 -0.42
N LEU A 17 18.15 -21.50 0.46
CA LEU A 17 17.96 -22.93 0.27
C LEU A 17 17.10 -23.19 -0.96
N ARG A 18 16.07 -22.35 -1.16
CA ARG A 18 15.26 -22.34 -2.37
C ARG A 18 16.08 -21.99 -3.62
N LEU A 19 16.86 -20.92 -3.58
CA LEU A 19 17.72 -20.53 -4.72
C LEU A 19 18.79 -21.58 -5.04
N TRP A 20 19.31 -22.28 -4.03
CA TRP A 20 20.21 -23.41 -4.24
C TRP A 20 19.52 -24.55 -4.97
N VAL A 21 18.30 -24.91 -4.56
CA VAL A 21 17.50 -25.96 -5.20
C VAL A 21 17.08 -25.57 -6.63
N GLU A 22 16.68 -24.31 -6.85
CA GLU A 22 16.16 -23.85 -8.14
C GLU A 22 17.26 -23.49 -9.16
N THR A 23 18.43 -23.04 -8.70
CA THR A 23 19.48 -22.49 -9.58
C THR A 23 20.86 -23.14 -9.42
N GLY A 24 21.01 -24.11 -8.51
CA GLY A 24 22.26 -24.83 -8.26
C GLY A 24 23.35 -24.00 -7.54
N GLN A 25 23.03 -22.78 -7.09
CA GLN A 25 24.02 -21.91 -6.44
C GLN A 25 24.14 -22.20 -4.96
N SER A 26 25.33 -22.57 -4.49
CA SER A 26 25.50 -22.97 -3.10
C SER A 26 25.13 -21.83 -2.12
N PRO A 27 24.49 -22.15 -0.97
CA PRO A 27 24.11 -21.16 0.03
C PRO A 27 25.29 -20.32 0.53
N GLU A 28 26.50 -20.89 0.59
CA GLU A 28 27.73 -20.20 1.00
C GLU A 28 28.17 -19.17 -0.04
N SER A 29 27.99 -19.46 -1.33
CA SER A 29 28.29 -18.53 -2.42
C SER A 29 27.34 -17.33 -2.39
N LEU A 30 26.05 -17.58 -2.15
CA LEU A 30 25.05 -16.53 -1.97
C LEU A 30 25.31 -15.69 -0.71
N LEU A 31 25.76 -16.32 0.39
CA LEU A 31 26.19 -15.63 1.60
C LEU A 31 27.38 -14.71 1.35
N ARG A 32 28.43 -15.22 0.71
CA ARG A 32 29.63 -14.44 0.40
C ARG A 32 29.32 -13.27 -0.51
N LYS A 33 28.50 -13.48 -1.56
CA LYS A 33 28.08 -12.40 -2.48
C LYS A 33 27.31 -11.31 -1.77
N TRP A 34 26.34 -11.68 -0.93
CA TRP A 34 25.57 -10.70 -0.16
C TRP A 34 26.42 -9.97 0.88
N MET A 35 27.28 -10.68 1.62
CA MET A 35 28.18 -10.07 2.60
C MET A 35 29.11 -9.07 1.92
N LEU A 36 29.71 -9.46 0.79
CA LEU A 36 30.54 -8.56 -0.02
C LEU A 36 29.76 -7.31 -0.44
N GLN A 37 28.50 -7.46 -0.86
CA GLN A 37 27.64 -6.35 -1.24
C GLN A 37 27.32 -5.43 -0.06
N GLN A 38 27.01 -5.95 1.12
CA GLN A 38 26.77 -5.11 2.30
C GLN A 38 28.04 -4.40 2.78
N THR A 39 29.21 -5.06 2.70
CA THR A 39 30.50 -4.44 3.02
C THR A 39 30.82 -3.30 2.06
N VAL A 40 30.63 -3.50 0.75
CA VAL A 40 30.83 -2.44 -0.26
C VAL A 40 29.85 -1.28 -0.05
N ARG A 41 28.59 -1.58 0.29
CA ARG A 41 27.56 -0.59 0.62
C ARG A 41 27.90 0.24 1.87
N ALA A 42 28.32 -0.42 2.93
CA ALA A 42 28.75 0.23 4.17
C ALA A 42 30.00 1.10 3.95
N ALA A 43 30.96 0.62 3.14
CA ALA A 43 32.14 1.39 2.77
C ALA A 43 31.78 2.64 1.96
N PHE A 44 30.93 2.52 0.95
CA PHE A 44 30.46 3.65 0.14
C PHE A 44 29.75 4.71 1.00
N PHE A 45 28.83 4.29 1.87
CA PHE A 45 28.14 5.19 2.79
C PHE A 45 29.11 5.87 3.76
N SER A 46 30.07 5.13 4.30
CA SER A 46 31.08 5.67 5.22
C SER A 46 31.98 6.69 4.52
N ILE A 47 32.42 6.43 3.29
CA ILE A 47 33.22 7.37 2.48
C ILE A 47 32.42 8.64 2.20
N LEU A 48 31.15 8.52 1.79
CA LEU A 48 30.30 9.67 1.48
C LEU A 48 30.00 10.50 2.73
N THR A 49 29.80 9.84 3.87
CA THR A 49 29.60 10.49 5.18
C THR A 49 30.88 11.20 5.64
N LEU A 50 32.03 10.54 5.56
CA LEU A 50 33.33 11.13 5.93
C LEU A 50 33.70 12.30 5.02
N PHE A 51 33.43 12.21 3.72
CA PHE A 51 33.61 13.31 2.77
C PHE A 51 32.73 14.51 3.13
N THR A 52 31.46 14.25 3.44
CA THR A 52 30.51 15.28 3.89
C THR A 52 30.98 15.93 5.19
N LEU A 53 31.45 15.15 6.17
CA LEU A 53 31.99 15.65 7.44
C LEU A 53 33.31 16.42 7.26
N ASN A 54 34.16 16.04 6.31
CA ASN A 54 35.42 16.73 5.99
C ASN A 54 35.16 18.10 5.35
N LEU A 55 34.14 18.22 4.50
CA LEU A 55 33.63 19.49 3.97
C LEU A 55 33.10 20.44 5.07
N PHE A 56 32.63 19.91 6.19
CA PHE A 56 32.24 20.71 7.37
C PHE A 56 33.43 21.03 8.30
N GLY A 57 34.61 20.47 8.06
CA GLY A 57 35.78 20.53 8.92
C GLY A 57 36.84 21.52 8.45
N THR A 58 36.94 22.64 9.17
CA THR A 58 37.92 23.74 9.07
C THR A 58 37.77 24.68 7.86
N PRO A 59 37.42 25.97 8.08
CA PRO A 59 37.49 26.96 7.02
C PRO A 59 38.93 27.05 6.52
N THR A 60 39.10 27.03 5.21
CA THR A 60 40.43 27.23 4.63
C THR A 60 40.84 28.69 4.85
N PRO A 61 42.15 29.01 4.96
CA PRO A 61 42.61 30.41 5.03
C PRO A 61 42.10 31.28 3.86
N PHE A 62 41.70 30.64 2.75
CA PHE A 62 41.11 31.27 1.58
C PHE A 62 39.70 31.82 1.83
N ASP A 63 38.90 31.15 2.66
CA ASP A 63 37.52 31.56 3.00
C ASP A 63 37.47 32.82 3.87
N LEU A 64 38.57 33.12 4.58
CA LEU A 64 38.72 34.33 5.39
C LEU A 64 39.02 35.58 4.55
N TYR A 65 39.47 35.44 3.29
CA TYR A 65 39.94 36.56 2.46
C TYR A 65 38.95 37.00 1.38
N ASN A 66 37.90 36.21 1.08
CA ASN A 66 36.93 36.55 0.04
C ASN A 66 35.47 36.25 0.45
N PRO A 67 34.76 37.21 1.08
CA PRO A 67 33.44 36.97 1.67
C PRO A 67 32.29 36.75 0.65
N SER A 68 32.52 36.96 -0.66
CA SER A 68 31.49 36.74 -1.70
C SER A 68 31.27 35.27 -2.07
N SER A 69 32.13 34.34 -1.62
CA SER A 69 31.93 32.88 -1.78
C SER A 69 30.96 32.28 -0.75
N SER A 70 30.46 33.06 0.20
CA SER A 70 29.54 32.59 1.24
C SER A 70 28.13 32.24 0.71
N GLN A 71 27.72 32.76 -0.45
CA GLN A 71 26.44 32.38 -1.08
C GLN A 71 26.44 30.97 -1.69
N THR A 72 27.61 30.39 -1.98
CA THR A 72 27.72 28.99 -2.46
C THR A 72 27.53 27.94 -1.36
N GLY A 73 27.48 28.33 -0.08
CA GLY A 73 27.43 27.40 1.06
C GLY A 73 26.06 26.80 1.36
N PHE A 74 24.96 27.52 1.13
CA PHE A 74 23.61 27.00 1.45
C PHE A 74 23.11 25.98 0.43
N GLY A 75 23.35 26.24 -0.87
CA GLY A 75 23.00 25.33 -1.96
C GLY A 75 23.81 24.03 -1.92
N SER A 76 25.10 24.12 -1.60
CA SER A 76 25.95 22.94 -1.45
C SER A 76 25.52 22.10 -0.24
N THR A 77 25.25 22.72 0.91
CA THR A 77 24.84 22.00 2.14
C THR A 77 23.53 21.23 1.95
N ALA A 78 22.51 21.86 1.36
CA ALA A 78 21.22 21.22 1.12
C ALA A 78 21.33 20.03 0.14
N LEU A 79 22.18 20.17 -0.90
CA LEU A 79 22.44 19.11 -1.86
C LEU A 79 23.20 17.93 -1.23
N HIS A 80 24.18 18.19 -0.35
CA HIS A 80 24.92 17.13 0.36
C HIS A 80 24.01 16.36 1.32
N VAL A 81 23.16 17.06 2.07
CA VAL A 81 22.15 16.42 2.92
C VAL A 81 21.19 15.59 2.06
N ALA A 82 20.76 16.11 0.90
CA ALA A 82 19.91 15.37 -0.03
C ALA A 82 20.61 14.11 -0.60
N LEU A 83 21.90 14.19 -0.95
CA LEU A 83 22.70 13.05 -1.44
C LEU A 83 22.94 12.00 -0.36
N VAL A 84 23.18 12.40 0.89
CA VAL A 84 23.26 11.50 2.05
C VAL A 84 21.91 10.82 2.31
N PHE A 85 20.80 11.58 2.24
CA PHE A 85 19.44 11.02 2.38
C PHE A 85 19.09 10.05 1.24
N LEU A 86 19.41 10.40 -0.01
CA LEU A 86 19.23 9.52 -1.18
C LEU A 86 20.09 8.25 -1.07
N SER A 87 21.31 8.37 -0.55
CA SER A 87 22.21 7.25 -0.30
C SER A 87 21.73 6.36 0.86
N ALA A 88 21.19 6.94 1.93
CA ALA A 88 20.57 6.18 3.03
C ALA A 88 19.26 5.51 2.58
N ALA A 89 18.46 6.19 1.76
CA ALA A 89 17.23 5.65 1.21
C ALA A 89 17.48 4.50 0.21
N SER A 90 18.57 4.55 -0.56
CA SER A 90 18.96 3.46 -1.46
C SER A 90 19.42 2.20 -0.70
N LEU A 91 19.99 2.36 0.51
CA LEU A 91 20.32 1.24 1.39
C LEU A 91 19.08 0.57 2.02
N LEU A 92 18.03 1.34 2.29
CA LEU A 92 16.87 0.88 3.06
C LEU A 92 15.69 0.40 2.21
N PHE A 93 15.48 0.94 1.00
CA PHE A 93 14.19 0.81 0.32
C PHE A 93 14.20 0.26 -1.12
N PHE A 94 15.34 0.15 -1.81
CA PHE A 94 15.32 -0.03 -3.26
C PHE A 94 15.70 -1.43 -3.76
N SER A 95 14.97 -1.87 -4.79
CA SER A 95 15.07 -3.20 -5.41
C SER A 95 16.07 -3.21 -6.59
N GLU A 96 16.64 -4.39 -6.84
CA GLU A 96 17.86 -4.71 -7.63
C GLU A 96 18.04 -4.04 -9.00
N ARG A 97 16.99 -3.49 -9.63
CA ARG A 97 17.04 -3.00 -11.02
C ARG A 97 17.34 -1.50 -11.16
N TRP A 98 17.14 -0.72 -10.11
CA TRP A 98 17.32 0.74 -10.12
C TRP A 98 18.58 1.21 -9.37
N GLU A 99 19.30 0.28 -8.74
CA GLU A 99 20.48 0.57 -7.91
C GLU A 99 21.64 1.14 -8.74
N GLY A 100 21.92 0.57 -9.92
CA GLY A 100 22.99 1.06 -10.80
C GLY A 100 22.75 2.49 -11.28
N TRP A 101 21.48 2.85 -11.53
CA TRP A 101 21.10 4.20 -11.96
C TRP A 101 21.17 5.20 -10.82
N ALA A 102 20.71 4.84 -9.62
CA ALA A 102 20.80 5.71 -8.45
C ALA A 102 22.25 6.04 -8.10
N VAL A 103 23.14 5.04 -8.12
CA VAL A 103 24.58 5.25 -7.88
C VAL A 103 25.20 6.07 -9.01
N ALA A 104 24.90 5.76 -10.28
CA ALA A 104 25.41 6.54 -11.41
C ALA A 104 24.96 8.02 -11.37
N ILE A 105 23.70 8.29 -11.03
CA ILE A 105 23.16 9.66 -10.90
C ILE A 105 23.84 10.39 -9.74
N THR A 106 24.03 9.73 -8.59
CA THR A 106 24.71 10.30 -7.42
C THR A 106 26.18 10.62 -7.74
N THR A 107 26.86 9.73 -8.46
CA THR A 107 28.24 9.92 -8.94
C THR A 107 28.35 11.06 -9.97
N LEU A 108 27.43 11.12 -10.95
CA LEU A 108 27.40 12.19 -11.95
C LEU A 108 27.07 13.56 -11.34
N ALA A 109 26.17 13.60 -10.35
CA ALA A 109 25.87 14.80 -9.58
C ALA A 109 27.09 15.29 -8.78
N GLY A 110 27.87 14.36 -8.21
CA GLY A 110 29.14 14.69 -7.54
C GLY A 110 30.23 15.19 -8.48
N LEU A 111 30.33 14.63 -9.70
CA LEU A 111 31.30 15.05 -10.72
C LEU A 111 31.02 16.46 -11.28
N GLY A 112 29.73 16.83 -11.41
CA GLY A 112 29.32 18.08 -12.04
C GLY A 112 29.48 19.33 -11.18
N PHE A 113 29.55 19.20 -9.86
CA PHE A 113 29.49 20.37 -8.95
C PHE A 113 30.87 20.93 -8.58
N ASP A 114 31.94 20.14 -8.68
CA ASP A 114 33.22 20.50 -8.06
C ASP A 114 34.39 20.71 -9.03
N ALA A 115 34.13 20.95 -10.33
CA ALA A 115 35.16 21.16 -11.37
C ALA A 115 36.24 22.21 -11.03
N ALA A 116 35.97 23.10 -10.07
CA ALA A 116 36.91 24.13 -9.60
C ALA A 116 37.89 23.67 -8.50
N GLN A 117 37.63 22.57 -7.77
CA GLN A 117 38.45 22.10 -6.62
C GLN A 117 39.12 20.73 -6.84
N TRP A 118 39.15 20.23 -8.07
CA TRP A 118 39.64 18.87 -8.40
C TRP A 118 41.04 18.55 -7.87
N GLY A 119 41.91 19.53 -7.66
CA GLY A 119 43.28 19.30 -7.21
C GLY A 119 43.41 18.60 -5.86
N GLN A 120 42.51 18.85 -4.89
CA GLN A 120 42.63 18.31 -3.52
C GLN A 120 41.82 17.02 -3.29
N HIS A 121 40.77 16.80 -4.09
CA HIS A 121 39.81 15.70 -3.87
C HIS A 121 39.64 14.75 -5.07
N ALA A 122 40.44 14.90 -6.15
CA ALA A 122 40.40 14.04 -7.34
C ALA A 122 40.43 12.55 -7.02
N TRP A 123 41.27 12.13 -6.07
CA TRP A 123 41.40 10.72 -5.71
C TRP A 123 40.12 10.14 -5.07
N PHE A 124 39.36 10.95 -4.32
CA PHE A 124 38.08 10.55 -3.73
C PHE A 124 36.98 10.43 -4.79
N ILE A 125 36.91 11.40 -5.70
CA ILE A 125 35.94 11.39 -6.81
C ILE A 125 36.19 10.19 -7.72
N LEU A 126 37.46 9.89 -8.02
CA LEU A 126 37.85 8.71 -8.80
C LEU A 126 37.51 7.42 -8.06
N ALA A 127 37.70 7.34 -6.73
CA ALA A 127 37.34 6.17 -5.94
C ALA A 127 35.83 5.91 -5.92
N ILE A 128 35.02 6.94 -5.67
CA ILE A 128 33.54 6.88 -5.67
C ILE A 128 33.02 6.51 -7.06
N SER A 129 33.59 7.11 -8.11
CA SER A 129 33.22 6.82 -9.50
C SER A 129 33.56 5.40 -9.89
N SER A 130 34.74 4.90 -9.48
CA SER A 130 35.16 3.53 -9.74
C SER A 130 34.27 2.50 -9.03
N LEU A 131 33.92 2.75 -7.75
CA LEU A 131 33.00 1.91 -6.99
C LEU A 131 31.59 1.88 -7.60
N GLY A 132 31.09 3.03 -8.06
CA GLY A 132 29.80 3.11 -8.74
C GLY A 132 29.78 2.40 -10.10
N LEU A 133 30.87 2.53 -10.87
CA LEU A 133 31.02 1.88 -12.16
C LEU A 133 31.16 0.35 -12.02
N ILE A 134 31.91 -0.11 -11.02
CA ILE A 134 31.97 -1.53 -10.64
C ILE A 134 30.58 -2.02 -10.23
N SER A 135 29.86 -1.30 -9.36
CA SER A 135 28.50 -1.67 -8.94
C SER A 135 27.53 -1.79 -10.13
N GLY A 136 27.57 -0.84 -11.08
CA GLY A 136 26.76 -0.86 -12.29
C GLY A 136 27.12 -2.01 -13.25
N LEU A 137 28.40 -2.27 -13.48
CA LEU A 137 28.87 -3.34 -14.36
C LEU A 137 28.53 -4.74 -13.83
N PHE A 138 28.51 -4.92 -12.51
CA PHE A 138 28.20 -6.22 -11.89
C PHE A 138 26.72 -6.40 -11.55
N ALA A 139 25.89 -5.35 -11.58
CA ALA A 139 24.45 -5.43 -11.30
C ALA A 139 23.70 -6.41 -12.22
N HIS A 140 24.11 -6.52 -13.49
CA HIS A 140 23.48 -7.42 -14.47
C HIS A 140 23.86 -8.90 -14.32
N ARG A 141 24.92 -9.22 -13.57
CA ARG A 141 25.41 -10.60 -13.36
C ARG A 141 24.97 -11.21 -12.03
N LEU A 142 24.15 -10.48 -11.28
CA LEU A 142 23.59 -11.00 -10.03
C LEU A 142 22.40 -11.92 -10.35
N PRO A 143 22.35 -13.12 -9.76
CA PRO A 143 21.21 -14.01 -9.90
C PRO A 143 20.05 -13.42 -9.09
N ALA A 144 19.26 -12.60 -9.77
CA ALA A 144 18.01 -12.08 -9.25
C ALA A 144 16.96 -13.19 -9.26
N ALA A 145 16.27 -13.38 -8.14
CA ALA A 145 15.01 -14.10 -8.15
C ALA A 145 14.04 -13.30 -9.02
N LYS A 146 13.89 -13.67 -10.30
CA LYS A 146 12.73 -13.24 -11.10
C LYS A 146 11.52 -13.59 -10.25
N ARG A 147 10.78 -12.58 -9.77
CA ARG A 147 9.43 -12.81 -9.23
C ARG A 147 8.60 -13.40 -10.36
N GLY A 148 8.63 -14.72 -10.50
CA GLY A 148 7.63 -15.46 -11.23
C GLY A 148 6.30 -15.07 -10.60
N ARG A 149 5.39 -14.54 -11.42
CA ARG A 149 3.98 -14.45 -11.03
C ARG A 149 3.59 -15.85 -10.57
N PRO A 150 3.02 -16.03 -9.37
CA PRO A 150 2.48 -17.31 -9.00
C PRO A 150 1.33 -17.59 -9.98
N THR A 151 1.54 -18.53 -10.89
CA THR A 151 0.44 -19.24 -11.53
C THR A 151 -0.42 -19.83 -10.42
N GLU A 152 -1.74 -19.66 -10.54
CA GLU A 152 -2.74 -20.20 -9.62
C GLU A 152 -2.53 -21.70 -9.38
N GLN A 153 -1.81 -22.05 -8.34
CA GLN A 153 -1.89 -23.40 -7.78
C GLN A 153 -1.66 -23.32 -6.27
N ARG A 154 -2.79 -23.39 -5.56
CA ARG A 154 -2.97 -23.68 -4.13
C ARG A 154 -1.78 -23.32 -3.22
N ARG A 155 -1.77 -22.08 -2.71
CA ARG A 155 -1.09 -21.80 -1.43
C ARG A 155 -2.00 -22.20 -0.27
N ARG A 156 -1.83 -23.42 0.24
CA ARG A 156 -1.91 -23.60 1.70
C ARG A 156 -0.72 -22.86 2.30
N ILE A 157 -1.00 -21.88 3.15
CA ILE A 157 0.04 -21.10 3.85
C ILE A 157 0.57 -21.96 5.01
N PRO A 158 1.88 -22.29 5.07
CA PRO A 158 2.49 -22.82 6.28
C PRO A 158 2.86 -21.65 7.19
N GLY A 159 2.24 -21.54 8.36
CA GLY A 159 2.70 -20.70 9.46
C GLY A 159 2.32 -19.21 9.42
N GLY A 160 1.28 -18.81 8.69
CA GLY A 160 0.65 -17.51 8.88
C GLY A 160 -0.25 -17.54 10.11
N GLY A 161 -0.24 -16.49 10.93
CA GLY A 161 -1.19 -16.34 12.03
C GLY A 161 -2.60 -16.63 11.53
N VAL A 162 -3.20 -17.68 12.07
CA VAL A 162 -4.52 -18.18 11.71
C VAL A 162 -5.50 -17.01 11.87
N LEU A 163 -5.99 -16.46 10.75
CA LEU A 163 -7.35 -15.91 10.73
C LEU A 163 -8.24 -17.04 11.28
N PRO A 164 -9.02 -16.80 12.35
CA PRO A 164 -9.76 -17.86 13.02
C PRO A 164 -10.52 -18.68 11.98
N GLU A 165 -10.34 -19.99 12.06
CA GLU A 165 -11.05 -21.02 11.31
C GLU A 165 -12.55 -20.63 11.26
N LEU A 166 -13.11 -20.56 10.06
CA LEU A 166 -14.54 -20.35 9.85
C LEU A 166 -15.25 -21.49 10.59
N VAL A 167 -15.91 -21.14 11.70
CA VAL A 167 -16.81 -22.06 12.37
C VAL A 167 -18.04 -22.10 11.49
N ASP A 168 -18.22 -23.19 10.75
CA ASP A 168 -19.49 -23.54 10.11
C ASP A 168 -20.51 -23.79 11.23
N ASN A 169 -21.09 -22.71 11.72
CA ASN A 169 -22.23 -22.78 12.62
C ASN A 169 -23.49 -22.73 11.76
N GLU A 170 -24.02 -23.93 11.46
CA GLU A 170 -25.42 -24.10 11.11
C GLU A 170 -26.25 -23.30 12.13
N SER A 171 -27.06 -22.35 11.64
CA SER A 171 -27.98 -21.45 12.40
C SER A 171 -27.43 -20.15 13.04
N ALA A 172 -26.50 -19.44 12.41
CA ALA A 172 -26.19 -18.05 12.82
C ALA A 172 -27.33 -17.06 12.47
N THR A 173 -28.37 -17.02 13.30
CA THR A 173 -29.38 -15.95 13.42
C THR A 173 -28.81 -14.65 14.02
N HIS A 174 -27.49 -14.45 13.91
CA HIS A 174 -26.79 -13.36 14.58
C HIS A 174 -26.63 -12.14 13.67
N PRO A 175 -26.78 -10.93 14.19
CA PRO A 175 -26.79 -9.70 13.40
C PRO A 175 -25.43 -9.32 12.79
N THR A 176 -25.43 -8.54 11.71
CA THR A 176 -24.20 -7.94 11.17
C THR A 176 -23.66 -6.84 12.12
N PRO A 177 -22.38 -6.42 11.98
CA PRO A 177 -21.87 -5.23 12.68
C PRO A 177 -22.73 -3.97 12.45
N PHE A 178 -23.35 -3.84 11.27
CA PHE A 178 -24.28 -2.76 10.95
C PHE A 178 -25.60 -2.89 11.69
N PHE A 179 -26.16 -4.10 11.80
CA PHE A 179 -27.37 -4.32 12.58
C PHE A 179 -27.16 -3.94 14.04
N GLN A 180 -26.04 -4.30 14.66
CA GLN A 180 -25.78 -3.90 16.05
C GLN A 180 -25.80 -2.37 16.27
N LEU A 181 -25.38 -1.61 15.26
CA LEU A 181 -25.29 -0.15 15.35
C LEU A 181 -26.60 0.54 14.93
N LEU A 182 -27.38 -0.08 14.02
CA LEU A 182 -28.56 0.52 13.39
C LEU A 182 -29.89 -0.13 13.82
N GLU A 183 -29.87 -1.07 14.77
CA GLU A 183 -31.05 -1.85 15.18
C GLU A 183 -32.28 -0.98 15.48
N HIS A 184 -32.08 0.12 16.21
CA HIS A 184 -33.16 1.04 16.60
C HIS A 184 -33.72 1.88 15.45
N GLN A 185 -33.06 1.89 14.29
CA GLN A 185 -33.45 2.69 13.13
C GLN A 185 -33.69 1.85 11.88
N LYS A 186 -33.63 0.50 11.99
CA LYS A 186 -33.74 -0.42 10.85
C LYS A 186 -35.01 -0.24 10.01
N ASP A 187 -36.12 0.16 10.65
CA ASP A 187 -37.41 0.34 9.99
C ASP A 187 -37.44 1.57 9.07
N ALA A 188 -36.47 2.48 9.20
CA ALA A 188 -36.29 3.61 8.31
C ALA A 188 -35.47 3.27 7.05
N LEU A 189 -34.87 2.07 6.98
CA LEU A 189 -34.14 1.61 5.79
C LEU A 189 -35.11 1.04 4.77
N HIS A 190 -34.79 1.26 3.50
CA HIS A 190 -35.42 0.53 2.41
C HIS A 190 -35.14 -0.97 2.54
N PRO A 191 -36.10 -1.88 2.23
CA PRO A 191 -35.94 -3.32 2.40
C PRO A 191 -34.66 -3.89 1.78
N THR A 192 -34.30 -3.46 0.56
CA THR A 192 -33.09 -3.93 -0.12
C THR A 192 -31.80 -3.44 0.54
N ILE A 193 -31.79 -2.23 1.11
CA ILE A 193 -30.65 -1.71 1.89
C ILE A 193 -30.52 -2.48 3.20
N ALA A 194 -31.65 -2.72 3.89
CA ALA A 194 -31.67 -3.54 5.09
C ALA A 194 -31.17 -4.97 4.79
N HIS A 195 -31.56 -5.55 3.66
CA HIS A 195 -31.04 -6.83 3.23
C HIS A 195 -29.53 -6.79 3.00
N HIS A 196 -29.04 -5.79 2.26
CA HIS A 196 -27.62 -5.63 1.93
C HIS A 196 -26.70 -5.48 3.15
N PHE A 197 -27.13 -4.73 4.18
CA PHE A 197 -26.27 -4.41 5.32
C PHE A 197 -26.56 -5.24 6.57
N LEU A 198 -27.80 -5.68 6.77
CA LEU A 198 -28.27 -6.21 8.06
C LEU A 198 -28.49 -7.72 8.05
N THR A 199 -28.62 -8.34 6.88
CA THR A 199 -28.88 -9.77 6.79
C THR A 199 -27.60 -10.57 7.03
N PRO A 200 -27.63 -11.58 7.92
CA PRO A 200 -26.48 -12.43 8.15
C PRO A 200 -26.22 -13.43 7.03
N GLY A 201 -25.07 -14.08 7.08
CA GLY A 201 -24.63 -15.05 6.08
C GLY A 201 -23.80 -14.41 4.98
N ARG A 202 -23.67 -15.15 3.87
CA ARG A 202 -22.91 -14.73 2.68
C ARG A 202 -23.87 -14.36 1.56
N HIS A 203 -23.69 -13.18 1.00
CA HIS A 203 -24.50 -12.67 -0.11
C HIS A 203 -23.62 -12.14 -1.21
N LYS A 204 -24.00 -12.41 -2.46
CA LYS A 204 -23.31 -11.92 -3.64
C LYS A 204 -24.17 -10.89 -4.36
N TRP A 205 -23.49 -9.86 -4.84
CA TRP A 205 -24.08 -8.74 -5.55
C TRP A 205 -23.25 -8.47 -6.79
N ALA A 206 -23.92 -8.07 -7.87
CA ALA A 206 -23.26 -7.68 -9.11
C ALA A 206 -23.94 -6.46 -9.74
N GLY A 207 -23.19 -5.76 -10.56
CA GLY A 207 -23.68 -4.62 -11.31
C GLY A 207 -22.57 -3.97 -12.12
N GLU A 208 -22.69 -2.67 -12.31
CA GLU A 208 -21.79 -1.90 -13.16
C GLU A 208 -21.53 -0.53 -12.53
N MET A 209 -20.25 -0.13 -12.51
CA MET A 209 -19.87 1.23 -12.18
C MET A 209 -19.88 2.07 -13.46
N ASP A 210 -20.85 2.98 -13.57
CA ASP A 210 -20.94 3.96 -14.65
C ASP A 210 -19.61 4.70 -14.84
N ILE A 211 -18.98 5.08 -13.73
CA ILE A 211 -17.70 5.78 -13.71
C ILE A 211 -16.83 5.37 -12.53
N VAL A 212 -15.54 5.24 -12.82
CA VAL A 212 -14.45 5.15 -11.84
C VAL A 212 -13.39 6.15 -12.27
N GLU A 213 -13.13 7.16 -11.46
CA GLU A 213 -12.25 8.26 -11.82
C GLU A 213 -11.30 8.66 -10.69
N ARG A 214 -10.22 9.32 -11.09
CA ARG A 214 -9.22 9.90 -10.21
C ARG A 214 -8.84 11.28 -10.75
N PRO A 215 -8.39 12.21 -9.89
CA PRO A 215 -7.95 13.52 -10.33
C PRO A 215 -6.81 13.39 -11.36
N LYS A 216 -6.83 14.24 -12.38
CA LYS A 216 -5.77 14.38 -13.39
C LYS A 216 -4.79 15.49 -12.99
N GLY A 217 -3.73 15.67 -13.77
CA GLY A 217 -2.74 16.73 -13.54
C GLY A 217 -1.86 16.50 -12.31
N LEU A 218 -1.42 17.60 -11.68
CA LEU A 218 -0.48 17.56 -10.55
C LEU A 218 -1.01 16.73 -9.38
N VAL A 219 -2.28 16.90 -9.02
CA VAL A 219 -2.92 16.13 -7.95
C VAL A 219 -2.86 14.64 -8.23
N GLY A 220 -3.23 14.22 -9.44
CA GLY A 220 -3.18 12.82 -9.86
C GLY A 220 -1.77 12.23 -9.90
N LEU A 221 -0.76 13.06 -10.15
CA LEU A 221 0.64 12.65 -10.13
C LEU A 221 1.13 12.44 -8.69
N VAL A 222 0.74 13.32 -7.77
CA VAL A 222 1.10 13.25 -6.34
C VAL A 222 0.37 12.10 -5.64
N THR A 223 -0.92 11.89 -5.91
CA THR A 223 -1.72 10.84 -5.25
C THR A 223 -1.53 9.45 -5.88
N GLY A 224 -1.08 9.40 -7.14
CA GLY A 224 -0.88 8.16 -7.90
C GLY A 224 -0.04 7.09 -7.18
N PRO A 225 1.16 7.41 -6.66
CA PRO A 225 2.00 6.45 -5.93
C PRO A 225 1.30 5.81 -4.73
N PHE A 226 0.51 6.58 -3.97
CA PHE A 226 -0.24 6.09 -2.82
C PHE A 226 -1.36 5.13 -3.24
N LEU A 227 -2.07 5.43 -4.33
CA LEU A 227 -3.09 4.54 -4.88
C LEU A 227 -2.49 3.23 -5.40
N HIS A 228 -1.31 3.27 -6.01
CA HIS A 228 -0.59 2.07 -6.45
C HIS A 228 -0.12 1.23 -5.25
N ALA A 229 0.42 1.85 -4.21
CA ALA A 229 0.79 1.16 -2.99
C ALA A 229 -0.43 0.50 -2.33
N GLY A 230 -1.56 1.22 -2.27
CA GLY A 230 -2.84 0.71 -1.81
C GLY A 230 -3.35 -0.49 -2.60
N ALA A 231 -3.14 -0.51 -3.92
CA ALA A 231 -3.52 -1.63 -4.79
C ALA A 231 -2.74 -2.92 -4.48
N LEU A 232 -1.46 -2.80 -4.11
CA LEU A 232 -0.66 -3.95 -3.67
C LEU A 232 -1.23 -4.58 -2.39
N MET A 233 -1.95 -3.80 -1.59
CA MET A 233 -2.55 -4.21 -0.33
C MET A 233 -4.04 -4.54 -0.47
N GLN A 234 -4.61 -4.42 -1.67
CA GLN A 234 -6.05 -4.58 -1.93
C GLN A 234 -6.93 -3.63 -1.10
N ALA A 235 -6.41 -2.44 -0.77
CA ALA A 235 -7.10 -1.45 0.08
C ALA A 235 -7.67 -0.26 -0.71
N ILE A 236 -7.17 -0.01 -1.92
CA ILE A 236 -7.62 1.02 -2.88
C ILE A 236 -6.95 0.73 -4.23
N PHE A 237 -7.27 1.43 -5.33
CA PHE A 237 -6.63 1.22 -6.62
C PHE A 237 -6.51 2.51 -7.46
N PRO A 238 -5.57 2.56 -8.44
CA PRO A 238 -5.35 3.73 -9.29
C PRO A 238 -6.12 3.69 -10.64
N ASN A 239 -6.81 2.60 -10.93
CA ASN A 239 -7.47 2.37 -12.22
C ASN A 239 -8.71 3.26 -12.37
N THR A 240 -8.97 3.69 -13.60
CA THR A 240 -10.12 4.52 -13.98
C THR A 240 -10.78 3.95 -15.23
N GLY A 241 -12.07 4.21 -15.41
CA GLY A 241 -12.81 3.84 -16.61
C GLY A 241 -14.30 4.10 -16.44
N THR A 242 -15.07 3.72 -17.45
CA THR A 242 -16.53 3.81 -17.49
C THR A 242 -17.10 2.44 -17.77
N ASN A 243 -18.33 2.19 -17.33
CA ASN A 243 -19.03 0.91 -17.52
C ASN A 243 -18.18 -0.28 -17.05
N ILE A 244 -17.70 -0.18 -15.80
CA ILE A 244 -16.79 -1.16 -15.20
C ILE A 244 -17.64 -2.22 -14.49
N PRO A 245 -17.63 -3.49 -14.93
CA PRO A 245 -18.34 -4.54 -14.23
C PRO A 245 -17.86 -4.64 -12.77
N PHE A 246 -18.81 -4.85 -11.89
CA PHE A 246 -18.63 -4.80 -10.45
C PHE A 246 -19.26 -6.01 -9.79
N GLU A 247 -18.55 -6.57 -8.82
CA GLU A 247 -19.08 -7.59 -7.93
C GLU A 247 -18.75 -7.24 -6.49
N LEU A 248 -19.65 -7.57 -5.59
CA LEU A 248 -19.49 -7.44 -4.15
C LEU A 248 -19.94 -8.74 -3.50
N ASP A 249 -19.01 -9.38 -2.81
CA ASP A 249 -19.27 -10.54 -1.96
C ASP A 249 -19.10 -10.09 -0.51
N HIS A 250 -20.13 -10.27 0.29
CA HIS A 250 -20.01 -10.01 1.71
C HIS A 250 -20.48 -11.18 2.54
N GLU A 251 -19.81 -11.36 3.68
CA GLU A 251 -20.04 -12.48 4.59
C GLU A 251 -19.94 -11.98 6.03
N ALA A 252 -20.96 -12.29 6.84
CA ALA A 252 -20.97 -12.01 8.27
C ALA A 252 -20.85 -13.30 9.08
N TRP A 253 -20.01 -13.28 10.11
CA TRP A 253 -19.80 -14.41 11.02
C TRP A 253 -19.46 -13.95 12.44
N THR A 254 -19.63 -14.83 13.41
CA THR A 254 -19.16 -14.62 14.78
C THR A 254 -17.80 -15.30 14.95
N ASP A 255 -16.79 -14.58 15.43
CA ASP A 255 -15.50 -15.20 15.72
C ASP A 255 -15.51 -16.01 17.03
N ARG A 256 -14.45 -16.77 17.28
CA ARG A 256 -14.27 -17.58 18.50
C ARG A 256 -14.34 -16.79 19.83
N HIS A 257 -14.25 -15.47 19.78
CA HIS A 257 -14.35 -14.58 20.95
C HIS A 257 -15.75 -13.97 21.09
N GLY A 258 -16.72 -14.43 20.29
CA GLY A 258 -18.08 -13.89 20.28
C GLY A 258 -18.20 -12.54 19.59
N GLN A 259 -17.14 -12.07 18.90
CA GLN A 259 -17.18 -10.79 18.19
C GLN A 259 -17.77 -10.98 16.80
N LEU A 260 -18.80 -10.20 16.49
CA LEU A 260 -19.39 -10.14 15.15
C LEU A 260 -18.43 -9.46 14.19
N ARG A 261 -18.16 -10.17 13.09
CA ARG A 261 -17.28 -9.75 12.00
C ARG A 261 -18.05 -9.79 10.70
N MET A 262 -17.62 -8.94 9.78
CA MET A 262 -18.12 -8.93 8.41
C MET A 262 -16.94 -8.70 7.48
N ARG A 263 -16.92 -9.38 6.34
CA ARG A 263 -15.94 -9.17 5.27
C ARG A 263 -16.67 -8.68 4.05
N TRP A 264 -16.12 -7.65 3.40
CA TRP A 264 -16.60 -7.11 2.14
C TRP A 264 -15.49 -7.20 1.11
N LEU A 265 -15.72 -7.99 0.07
CA LEU A 265 -14.80 -8.16 -1.05
C LEU A 265 -15.45 -7.58 -2.31
N ARG A 266 -14.93 -6.43 -2.75
CA ARG A 266 -15.35 -5.81 -4.02
C ARG A 266 -14.36 -6.15 -5.12
N ARG A 267 -14.87 -6.45 -6.31
CA ARG A 267 -14.10 -6.72 -7.52
C ARG A 267 -14.53 -5.78 -8.62
N PHE A 268 -13.55 -5.14 -9.25
CA PHE A 268 -13.72 -4.24 -10.38
C PHE A 268 -12.97 -4.80 -11.58
N TYR A 269 -13.64 -4.95 -12.71
CA TYR A 269 -13.10 -5.58 -13.92
C TYR A 269 -12.76 -4.53 -14.96
N PHE A 270 -11.54 -3.99 -14.90
CA PHE A 270 -11.12 -2.96 -15.86
C PHE A 270 -10.75 -3.57 -17.22
N PRO A 271 -11.06 -2.90 -18.34
CA PRO A 271 -10.61 -3.35 -19.65
C PRO A 271 -9.09 -3.41 -19.70
N SER A 272 -8.56 -4.44 -20.36
CA SER A 272 -7.12 -4.54 -20.60
C SER A 272 -6.67 -3.61 -21.71
N SER A 273 -5.38 -3.27 -21.72
CA SER A 273 -4.77 -2.46 -22.78
C SER A 273 -4.72 -3.17 -24.13
N ARG A 274 -4.81 -4.50 -24.14
CA ARG A 274 -4.92 -5.31 -25.36
C ARG A 274 -6.31 -5.94 -25.42
N LYS A 275 -6.89 -5.95 -26.62
CA LYS A 275 -8.27 -6.41 -26.85
C LYS A 275 -8.52 -7.87 -26.47
N ASP A 276 -7.48 -8.72 -26.59
CA ASP A 276 -7.58 -10.16 -26.34
C ASP A 276 -7.08 -10.57 -24.95
N ASP A 277 -6.56 -9.63 -24.16
CA ASP A 277 -6.09 -9.92 -22.81
C ASP A 277 -7.27 -9.94 -21.82
N PRO A 278 -7.24 -10.82 -20.80
CA PRO A 278 -8.27 -10.83 -19.76
C PRO A 278 -8.33 -9.48 -19.02
N PRO A 279 -9.50 -9.11 -18.47
CA PRO A 279 -9.68 -7.85 -17.76
C PRO A 279 -8.73 -7.73 -16.57
N VAL A 280 -8.28 -6.51 -16.30
CA VAL A 280 -7.46 -6.20 -15.13
C VAL A 280 -8.37 -6.13 -13.91
N VAL A 281 -8.35 -7.19 -13.11
CA VAL A 281 -9.15 -7.25 -11.88
C VAL A 281 -8.49 -6.44 -10.76
N ARG A 282 -9.25 -5.56 -10.13
CA ARG A 282 -8.88 -4.89 -8.87
C ARG A 282 -9.78 -5.38 -7.75
N ARG A 283 -9.15 -5.71 -6.63
CA ARG A 283 -9.81 -6.18 -5.42
C ARG A 283 -9.70 -5.11 -4.35
N PHE A 284 -10.81 -4.88 -3.65
CA PHE A 284 -10.88 -4.07 -2.46
C PHE A 284 -11.44 -4.96 -1.34
N ASP A 285 -10.59 -5.25 -0.38
CA ASP A 285 -10.90 -6.12 0.77
C ASP A 285 -11.08 -5.25 2.01
N ALA A 286 -12.08 -5.60 2.83
CA ALA A 286 -12.45 -4.87 4.03
C ALA A 286 -12.96 -5.85 5.08
N HIS A 287 -12.43 -5.73 6.29
CA HIS A 287 -12.81 -6.55 7.44
C HIS A 287 -13.36 -5.66 8.55
N MET A 288 -14.64 -5.80 8.81
CA MET A 288 -15.39 -4.96 9.71
C MET A 288 -15.73 -5.69 10.99
N PHE A 289 -15.73 -4.98 12.10
CA PHE A 289 -16.31 -5.44 13.36
C PHE A 289 -16.84 -4.26 14.16
N HIS A 290 -17.86 -4.52 14.96
CA HIS A 290 -18.41 -3.54 15.89
C HIS A 290 -18.06 -3.94 17.33
N ARG A 291 -17.94 -2.95 18.21
CA ARG A 291 -17.85 -3.16 19.65
C ARG A 291 -19.05 -2.47 20.27
N PRO A 292 -19.81 -3.12 21.17
CA PRO A 292 -21.07 -2.55 21.70
C PRO A 292 -20.96 -1.16 22.34
N ARG A 293 -19.76 -0.72 22.72
CA ARG A 293 -19.51 0.60 23.34
C ARG A 293 -19.10 1.69 22.35
N ASP A 294 -18.77 1.32 21.12
CA ASP A 294 -18.24 2.25 20.12
C ASP A 294 -19.40 2.77 19.25
N PRO A 295 -19.53 4.09 19.02
CA PRO A 295 -20.57 4.64 18.13
C PRO A 295 -20.21 4.51 16.64
N TYR A 296 -19.36 3.54 16.30
CA TYR A 296 -18.81 3.37 14.96
C TYR A 296 -18.41 1.92 14.73
N ILE A 297 -18.37 1.52 13.46
CA ILE A 297 -17.82 0.23 13.03
C ILE A 297 -16.31 0.42 12.78
N VAL A 298 -15.50 -0.53 13.21
CA VAL A 298 -14.07 -0.56 12.85
C VAL A 298 -13.93 -1.31 11.54
N ASP A 299 -13.26 -0.70 10.56
CA ASP A 299 -13.03 -1.28 9.24
C ASP A 299 -11.52 -1.38 8.97
N ASP A 300 -11.03 -2.60 8.83
CA ASP A 300 -9.66 -2.93 8.49
C ASP A 300 -9.56 -3.19 6.98
N LEU A 301 -9.01 -2.21 6.25
CA LEU A 301 -8.88 -2.22 4.80
C LEU A 301 -7.63 -2.97 4.33
N GLY A 302 -7.81 -3.69 3.23
CA GLY A 302 -6.80 -4.49 2.56
C GLY A 302 -6.67 -5.90 3.12
N SER A 303 -6.02 -6.77 2.35
CA SER A 303 -5.86 -8.20 2.66
C SER A 303 -5.10 -8.49 3.95
N THR A 304 -4.33 -7.51 4.45
CA THR A 304 -3.60 -7.58 5.72
C THR A 304 -4.22 -6.71 6.81
N GLY A 305 -5.26 -5.94 6.50
CA GLY A 305 -5.87 -4.97 7.41
C GLY A 305 -4.91 -3.87 7.85
N ILE A 306 -3.99 -3.45 6.98
CA ILE A 306 -2.94 -2.48 7.30
C ILE A 306 -3.51 -1.08 7.57
N LEU A 307 -4.64 -0.73 6.96
CA LEU A 307 -5.28 0.57 7.13
C LEU A 307 -6.58 0.38 7.90
N ARG A 308 -6.61 0.84 9.15
CA ARG A 308 -7.81 0.81 9.98
C ARG A 308 -8.52 2.16 9.92
N VAL A 309 -9.82 2.15 9.67
CA VAL A 309 -10.68 3.33 9.72
C VAL A 309 -11.88 3.10 10.63
N ARG A 310 -12.55 4.18 11.03
CA ARG A 310 -13.84 4.14 11.72
C ARG A 310 -14.93 4.51 10.72
N LEU A 311 -15.97 3.69 10.61
CA LEU A 311 -17.14 3.94 9.79
C LEU A 311 -18.31 4.40 10.67
N THR A 312 -18.91 5.52 10.31
CA THR A 312 -20.10 6.05 10.97
C THR A 312 -21.24 6.06 9.95
N PRO A 313 -22.12 5.03 9.98
CA PRO A 313 -23.30 4.97 9.15
C PRO A 313 -24.39 5.92 9.66
N SER A 314 -25.23 6.39 8.74
CA SER A 314 -26.42 7.19 9.01
C SER A 314 -27.46 6.88 7.94
N ILE A 315 -28.74 6.87 8.32
CA ILE A 315 -29.83 6.60 7.39
C ILE A 315 -30.18 7.86 6.63
N ARG A 316 -30.40 7.71 5.32
CA ARG A 316 -30.81 8.79 4.43
C ARG A 316 -32.34 8.91 4.42
N ALA A 317 -32.84 10.09 4.05
CA ALA A 317 -34.28 10.35 3.98
C ALA A 317 -35.02 9.50 2.91
N ASP A 318 -34.29 8.91 1.97
CA ASP A 318 -34.80 8.03 0.92
C ASP A 318 -34.77 6.53 1.29
N GLY A 319 -34.47 6.21 2.56
CA GLY A 319 -34.28 4.83 3.01
C GLY A 319 -32.92 4.24 2.64
N GLY A 320 -32.04 5.02 2.01
CA GLY A 320 -30.65 4.67 1.77
C GLY A 320 -29.76 4.79 3.01
N ILE A 321 -28.46 4.59 2.83
CA ILE A 321 -27.44 4.71 3.87
C ILE A 321 -26.28 5.60 3.42
N SER A 322 -25.80 6.47 4.32
CA SER A 322 -24.61 7.30 4.17
C SER A 322 -23.58 6.83 5.20
N ILE A 323 -22.38 6.44 4.74
CA ILE A 323 -21.30 5.97 5.59
C ILE A 323 -20.12 6.92 5.41
N ARG A 324 -19.59 7.42 6.54
CA ARG A 324 -18.41 8.27 6.56
C ARG A 324 -17.26 7.59 7.26
N SER A 325 -16.09 7.58 6.63
CA SER A 325 -14.88 7.10 7.27
C SER A 325 -14.12 8.23 7.99
N SER A 326 -13.51 7.89 9.12
CA SER A 326 -12.72 8.83 9.91
C SER A 326 -11.56 8.13 10.63
N HIS A 327 -10.63 8.92 11.17
CA HIS A 327 -9.51 8.48 12.01
C HIS A 327 -8.68 7.32 11.42
N PRO A 328 -8.23 7.42 10.15
CA PRO A 328 -7.43 6.37 9.55
C PRO A 328 -6.11 6.20 10.31
N SER A 329 -5.75 4.95 10.56
CA SER A 329 -4.57 4.57 11.31
C SER A 329 -3.87 3.39 10.65
N LEU A 330 -2.54 3.42 10.60
CA LEU A 330 -1.72 2.33 10.09
C LEU A 330 -1.50 1.28 11.17
N ARG A 331 -1.83 0.03 10.83
CA ARG A 331 -1.55 -1.17 11.62
C ARG A 331 -0.22 -1.78 11.16
N LEU A 332 0.83 -1.53 11.94
CA LEU A 332 2.16 -2.04 11.64
C LEU A 332 2.50 -3.26 12.51
N PHE A 333 3.49 -4.03 12.07
CA PHE A 333 4.04 -5.19 12.80
C PHE A 333 2.98 -6.23 13.18
N GLY A 334 2.10 -6.58 12.23
CA GLY A 334 1.00 -7.53 12.47
C GLY A 334 -0.08 -7.00 13.41
N GLY A 335 -0.23 -5.68 13.51
CA GLY A 335 -1.26 -5.01 14.31
C GLY A 335 -0.87 -4.70 15.75
N ARG A 336 0.41 -4.83 16.12
CA ARG A 336 0.91 -4.47 17.46
C ARG A 336 1.05 -2.96 17.67
N LEU A 337 1.24 -2.23 16.57
CA LEU A 337 1.36 -0.78 16.59
C LEU A 337 0.27 -0.19 15.71
N LEU A 338 -0.48 0.75 16.28
CA LEU A 338 -1.51 1.52 15.59
C LEU A 338 -1.07 2.98 15.56
N ILE A 339 -0.65 3.46 14.40
CA ILE A 339 -0.17 4.83 14.21
C ILE A 339 -1.28 5.64 13.52
N PRO A 340 -1.88 6.65 14.16
CA PRO A 340 -2.85 7.52 13.49
C PRO A 340 -2.16 8.29 12.35
N LEU A 341 -2.84 8.43 11.21
CA LEU A 341 -2.32 9.25 10.12
C LEU A 341 -2.40 10.75 10.51
N PRO A 342 -1.38 11.56 10.14
CA PRO A 342 -1.47 13.01 10.26
C PRO A 342 -2.70 13.55 9.52
N GLY A 343 -3.29 14.65 10.01
CA GLY A 343 -4.55 15.19 9.47
C GLY A 343 -4.51 15.52 7.98
N PHE A 344 -3.38 15.98 7.46
CA PHE A 344 -3.20 16.27 6.02
C PHE A 344 -3.00 15.01 5.15
N LEU A 345 -2.74 13.85 5.75
CA LEU A 345 -2.63 12.54 5.07
C LEU A 345 -3.84 11.64 5.35
N THR A 346 -4.90 12.19 5.92
CA THR A 346 -6.09 11.44 6.32
C THR A 346 -7.09 11.40 5.18
N PRO A 347 -7.16 10.30 4.38
CA PRO A 347 -8.25 10.12 3.45
C PRO A 347 -9.56 9.91 4.22
N GLN A 348 -10.62 10.55 3.76
CA GLN A 348 -11.98 10.36 4.24
C GLN A 348 -12.82 9.86 3.08
N ALA A 349 -13.47 8.71 3.27
CA ALA A 349 -14.41 8.15 2.34
C ALA A 349 -15.82 8.56 2.74
N ARG A 350 -16.59 9.02 1.77
CA ARG A 350 -18.05 9.10 1.86
C ARG A 350 -18.62 8.07 0.91
N ILE A 351 -19.48 7.21 1.45
CA ILE A 351 -20.19 6.18 0.70
C ILE A 351 -21.67 6.52 0.85
N GLU A 352 -22.36 6.67 -0.26
CA GLU A 352 -23.81 6.87 -0.31
C GLU A 352 -24.39 5.70 -1.11
N GLU A 353 -25.35 4.98 -0.53
CA GLU A 353 -26.08 3.92 -1.20
C GLU A 353 -27.58 4.17 -1.04
N TRP A 354 -28.35 3.97 -2.11
CA TRP A 354 -29.79 4.26 -2.15
C TRP A 354 -30.52 3.28 -3.07
N PRO A 355 -31.80 2.97 -2.83
CA PRO A 355 -32.60 2.19 -3.78
C PRO A 355 -32.85 3.00 -5.07
N LEU A 356 -32.67 2.40 -6.25
CA LEU A 356 -32.93 3.06 -7.53
C LEU A 356 -34.43 3.34 -7.75
N ASP A 357 -35.27 2.49 -7.20
CA ASP A 357 -36.72 2.62 -7.09
C ASP A 357 -37.10 2.47 -5.62
N LYS A 358 -37.70 3.51 -5.04
CA LYS A 358 -38.01 3.55 -3.59
C LYS A 358 -39.23 2.73 -3.21
N ASP A 359 -40.09 2.43 -4.18
CA ASP A 359 -41.36 1.75 -3.94
C ASP A 359 -41.24 0.24 -4.20
N ASP A 360 -40.16 -0.21 -4.87
CA ASP A 360 -39.87 -1.62 -5.14
C ASP A 360 -38.97 -2.24 -4.05
N PRO A 361 -39.46 -3.18 -3.23
CA PRO A 361 -38.65 -3.84 -2.19
C PRO A 361 -37.49 -4.68 -2.74
N ASN A 362 -37.46 -4.98 -4.05
CA ASN A 362 -36.39 -5.71 -4.72
C ASN A 362 -35.51 -4.80 -5.59
N SER A 363 -35.59 -3.48 -5.40
CA SER A 363 -34.86 -2.52 -6.20
C SER A 363 -33.33 -2.72 -6.17
N ASN A 364 -32.70 -2.57 -7.32
CA ASN A 364 -31.25 -2.42 -7.39
C ASN A 364 -30.79 -1.19 -6.59
N LEU A 365 -29.56 -1.22 -6.10
CA LEU A 365 -28.97 -0.15 -5.31
C LEU A 365 -28.07 0.72 -6.18
N GLY A 366 -28.27 2.03 -6.12
CA GLY A 366 -27.28 3.00 -6.57
C GLY A 366 -26.19 3.17 -5.51
N ILE A 367 -24.95 3.35 -5.95
CA ILE A 367 -23.79 3.56 -5.09
C ILE A 367 -22.95 4.74 -5.60
N ASP A 368 -22.51 5.60 -4.70
CA ASP A 368 -21.58 6.71 -4.92
C ASP A 368 -20.53 6.70 -3.81
N VAL A 369 -19.27 6.57 -4.20
CA VAL A 369 -18.14 6.51 -3.26
C VAL A 369 -17.11 7.54 -3.66
N ASP A 370 -16.85 8.46 -2.75
CA ASP A 370 -15.86 9.53 -2.92
C ASP A 370 -14.84 9.49 -1.77
N VAL A 371 -13.60 9.17 -2.12
CA VAL A 371 -12.45 9.21 -1.22
C VAL A 371 -11.75 10.54 -1.41
N ARG A 372 -11.72 11.36 -0.37
CA ARG A 372 -11.14 12.71 -0.38
C ARG A 372 -9.95 12.82 0.55
N LEU A 373 -8.97 13.60 0.13
CA LEU A 373 -7.86 14.03 0.99
C LEU A 373 -8.05 15.51 1.34
N TRP A 374 -7.80 15.84 2.61
CA TRP A 374 -7.92 17.23 3.08
C TRP A 374 -6.98 18.16 2.30
N GLY A 375 -7.50 19.32 1.86
CA GLY A 375 -6.76 20.31 1.07
C GLY A 375 -6.51 19.95 -0.40
N VAL A 376 -6.68 18.68 -0.80
CA VAL A 376 -6.45 18.22 -2.17
C VAL A 376 -7.76 17.97 -2.92
N GLY A 377 -8.79 17.45 -2.23
CA GLY A 377 -10.06 17.09 -2.84
C GLY A 377 -10.17 15.58 -3.10
N SER A 378 -11.02 15.19 -4.06
CA SER A 378 -11.24 13.79 -4.41
C SER A 378 -9.97 13.15 -4.98
N ILE A 379 -9.61 11.97 -4.47
CA ILE A 379 -8.46 11.18 -4.92
C ILE A 379 -8.89 9.89 -5.62
N LEU A 380 -10.10 9.42 -5.36
CA LEU A 380 -10.76 8.31 -6.04
C LEU A 380 -12.26 8.51 -5.89
N HIS A 381 -12.98 8.44 -7.00
CA HIS A 381 -14.44 8.52 -7.03
C HIS A 381 -14.97 7.40 -7.91
N TYR A 382 -16.01 6.69 -7.47
CA TYR A 382 -16.75 5.78 -8.33
C TYR A 382 -18.23 5.82 -8.04
N ARG A 383 -19.03 5.64 -9.10
CA ARG A 383 -20.48 5.67 -9.04
C ARG A 383 -21.06 4.64 -10.00
N GLY A 384 -22.17 4.02 -9.62
CA GLY A 384 -22.95 3.12 -10.46
C GLY A 384 -24.04 2.43 -9.68
N TRP A 385 -24.26 1.15 -9.96
CA TRP A 385 -25.31 0.36 -9.31
C TRP A 385 -24.91 -1.11 -9.10
N HIS A 386 -25.62 -1.79 -8.19
CA HIS A 386 -25.55 -3.23 -8.00
C HIS A 386 -26.86 -3.80 -7.45
N GLY A 387 -27.13 -5.07 -7.77
CA GLY A 387 -28.27 -5.85 -7.28
C GLY A 387 -27.84 -7.20 -6.72
N PRO A 388 -28.72 -7.89 -5.98
CA PRO A 388 -28.45 -9.24 -5.51
C PRO A 388 -28.29 -10.19 -6.70
N LEU A 389 -27.29 -11.07 -6.64
CA LEU A 389 -27.19 -12.21 -7.55
C LEU A 389 -28.07 -13.32 -6.98
N ASN A 390 -29.19 -13.62 -7.65
CA ASN A 390 -30.01 -14.77 -7.27
C ASN A 390 -29.20 -16.06 -7.52
N ASP A 391 -29.08 -16.91 -6.49
CA ASP A 391 -28.41 -18.22 -6.52
C ASP A 391 -29.21 -19.27 -7.34
N GLU A 392 -29.95 -18.86 -8.37
CA GLU A 392 -30.63 -19.78 -9.31
C GLU A 392 -29.71 -20.18 -10.46
N SER A 393 -28.55 -20.74 -10.15
CA SER A 393 -27.79 -21.56 -11.10
C SER A 393 -26.65 -22.29 -10.39
N GLU A 394 -26.96 -23.39 -9.69
CA GLU A 394 -26.07 -24.55 -9.59
C GLU A 394 -26.87 -25.83 -9.37
#